data_AF-A0A1Q3GLX9-F1
#
_entry.id   AF-A0A1Q3GLX9-F1
#
_cell.length_a   1.000
_cell.length_b   1.000
_cell.length_c   1.000
_cell.angle_alpha   90.00
_cell.angle_beta   90.00
_cell.angle_gamma   90.00
#
_symmetry.space_group_name_H-M   'P 1'
#
loop_
_entity.id
_entity.type
_entity.pdbx_description
1 polymer ?
#
loop_
_entity_poly.entity_id
_entity_poly.type
_entity_poly.pdbx_seq_one_letter_code
_entity_poly.pdbx_strand_id
1 'polypeptide(L)'
;MTDEEHNFYDTLHKWTALVFTIASIFVGIWQFNKGQIATKELEMDKLAETDKIQRDEKIWLDKRKEYAKVGYAIGEILEVDPNNKLAMLKAAKKFRSLYFGASILIADEEVSIKMTSFYETFQNYVDDSQFSDYSELVKEGEKLHDFLNKRSLGLGNSKSEKKDTKKSKN
;
A
#
# COMPACT_ATOMS: atom_id res chain seq x y z
N MET A 1 -41.14 -20.04 69.24
CA MET A 1 -40.03 -19.52 68.43
C MET A 1 -39.11 -18.81 69.41
N THR A 2 -38.02 -19.47 69.78
CA THR A 2 -37.12 -19.05 70.85
C THR A 2 -36.09 -18.05 70.30
N ASP A 3 -35.61 -17.14 71.15
CA ASP A 3 -34.64 -16.09 70.77
C ASP A 3 -33.35 -16.63 70.12
N GLU A 4 -33.06 -17.93 70.30
CA GLU A 4 -31.95 -18.65 69.65
C GLU A 4 -32.17 -18.88 68.15
N GLU A 5 -33.40 -19.16 67.69
CA GLU A 5 -33.70 -19.33 66.26
C GLU A 5 -33.53 -18.00 65.52
N HIS A 6 -33.95 -16.89 66.15
CA HIS A 6 -33.83 -15.55 65.57
C HIS A 6 -32.36 -15.11 65.41
N ASN A 7 -31.50 -15.45 66.36
CA ASN A 7 -30.05 -15.20 66.28
C ASN A 7 -29.35 -16.04 65.22
N PHE A 8 -29.79 -17.29 65.00
CA PHE A 8 -29.23 -18.16 63.97
C PHE A 8 -29.51 -17.63 62.56
N TYR A 9 -30.76 -17.26 62.26
CA TYR A 9 -31.12 -16.72 60.95
C TYR A 9 -30.48 -15.35 60.65
N ASP A 10 -30.32 -14.50 61.67
CA ASP A 10 -29.68 -13.19 61.54
C ASP A 10 -28.15 -13.32 61.35
N THR A 11 -27.53 -14.31 62.02
CA THR A 11 -26.11 -14.65 61.80
C THR A 11 -25.90 -15.24 60.40
N LEU A 12 -26.76 -16.16 59.96
CA LEU A 12 -26.69 -16.77 58.63
C LEU A 12 -26.86 -15.71 57.52
N HIS A 13 -27.78 -14.75 57.70
CA HIS A 13 -27.97 -13.64 56.75
C HIS A 13 -26.75 -12.72 56.63
N LYS A 14 -26.07 -12.42 57.75
CA LYS A 14 -24.85 -11.59 57.72
C LYS A 14 -23.72 -12.27 56.96
N TRP A 15 -23.57 -13.58 57.13
CA TRP A 15 -22.57 -14.36 56.39
C TRP A 15 -22.89 -14.48 54.89
N THR A 16 -24.16 -14.72 54.51
CA THR A 16 -24.54 -14.79 53.09
C THR A 16 -24.37 -13.45 52.38
N ALA A 17 -24.69 -12.35 53.04
CA ALA A 17 -24.46 -11.00 52.50
C ALA A 17 -22.97 -10.72 52.24
N LEU A 18 -22.08 -11.15 53.15
CA LEU A 18 -20.63 -11.01 52.99
C LEU A 18 -20.12 -11.82 51.78
N VAL A 19 -20.52 -13.09 51.69
CA VAL A 19 -20.12 -13.98 50.59
C VAL A 19 -20.63 -13.45 49.25
N PHE A 20 -21.87 -12.95 49.20
CA PHE A 20 -22.45 -12.39 47.98
C PHE A 20 -21.71 -11.12 47.53
N THR A 21 -21.30 -10.27 48.47
CA THR A 21 -20.50 -9.07 48.18
C THR A 21 -19.12 -9.41 47.63
N ILE A 22 -18.45 -10.40 48.21
CA ILE A 22 -17.15 -10.86 47.71
C ILE A 22 -17.31 -11.44 46.30
N ALA A 23 -18.32 -12.28 46.07
CA ALA A 23 -18.61 -12.85 44.75
C ALA A 23 -18.93 -11.78 43.70
N SER A 24 -19.70 -10.74 44.04
CA SER A 24 -20.05 -9.67 43.09
C SER A 24 -18.83 -8.84 42.69
N ILE A 25 -17.89 -8.60 43.61
CA ILE A 25 -16.60 -7.95 43.30
C ILE A 25 -15.79 -8.81 42.31
N PHE A 26 -15.68 -10.12 42.55
CA PHE A 26 -14.96 -11.02 41.64
C PHE A 26 -15.59 -11.10 40.24
N VAL A 27 -16.93 -11.15 40.16
CA VAL A 27 -17.65 -11.12 38.89
C VAL A 27 -17.39 -9.81 38.15
N GLY A 28 -17.37 -8.67 38.85
CA GLY A 28 -17.03 -7.37 38.27
C GLY A 28 -15.60 -7.31 37.71
N ILE A 29 -14.62 -7.81 38.46
CA ILE A 29 -13.21 -7.88 38.00
C ILE A 29 -13.09 -8.78 36.77
N TRP A 30 -13.78 -9.92 36.76
CA TRP A 30 -13.76 -10.84 35.62
C TRP A 30 -14.38 -10.25 34.36
N GLN A 31 -15.56 -9.61 34.48
CA GLN A 31 -16.21 -8.90 33.37
C GLN A 31 -15.33 -7.76 32.83
N PHE A 32 -14.70 -6.99 33.72
CA PHE A 32 -13.81 -5.91 33.34
C PHE A 32 -12.55 -6.40 32.60
N ASN A 33 -11.93 -7.49 33.08
CA ASN A 33 -10.76 -8.09 32.43
C ASN A 33 -11.10 -8.66 31.04
N LYS A 34 -12.23 -9.38 30.91
CA LYS A 34 -12.71 -9.85 29.61
C LYS A 34 -13.01 -8.71 28.64
N GLY A 35 -13.62 -7.62 29.13
CA GLY A 35 -13.87 -6.42 28.33
C GLY A 35 -12.57 -5.81 27.78
N GLN A 36 -11.56 -5.64 28.65
CA GLN A 36 -10.28 -5.07 28.23
C GLN A 36 -9.52 -5.95 27.22
N ILE A 37 -9.56 -7.27 27.36
CA ILE A 37 -8.91 -8.18 26.40
C ILE A 37 -9.55 -8.02 25.02
N ALA A 38 -10.89 -8.04 24.94
CA ALA A 38 -11.60 -7.86 23.68
C ALA A 38 -11.38 -6.47 23.06
N THR A 39 -11.29 -5.41 23.88
CA THR A 39 -10.97 -4.06 23.39
C THR A 39 -9.54 -3.97 22.86
N LYS A 40 -8.56 -4.54 23.56
CA LYS A 40 -7.15 -4.55 23.14
C LYS A 40 -6.94 -5.31 21.84
N GLU A 41 -7.59 -6.46 21.67
CA GLU A 41 -7.53 -7.22 20.42
C GLU A 41 -8.09 -6.40 19.24
N LEU A 42 -9.25 -5.75 19.43
CA LEU A 42 -9.83 -4.87 18.41
C LEU A 42 -8.97 -3.63 18.10
N GLU A 43 -8.31 -3.05 19.11
CA GLU A 43 -7.38 -1.94 18.92
C GLU A 43 -6.12 -2.39 18.17
N MET A 44 -5.56 -3.54 18.50
CA MET A 44 -4.41 -4.13 17.80
C MET A 44 -4.74 -4.45 16.34
N ASP A 45 -5.90 -5.02 16.05
CA ASP A 45 -6.33 -5.32 14.69
C ASP A 45 -6.51 -4.03 13.86
N LYS A 46 -7.12 -2.99 14.45
CA LYS A 46 -7.25 -1.67 13.80
C LYS A 46 -5.91 -0.99 13.57
N LEU A 47 -4.96 -1.13 14.50
CA LEU A 47 -3.60 -0.61 14.34
C LEU A 47 -2.87 -1.36 13.22
N ALA A 48 -2.94 -2.69 13.19
CA ALA A 48 -2.34 -3.50 12.14
C ALA A 48 -2.93 -3.17 10.75
N GLU A 49 -4.25 -2.95 10.67
CA GLU A 49 -4.92 -2.51 9.45
C GLU A 49 -4.47 -1.09 9.04
N THR A 50 -4.39 -0.15 9.99
CA THR A 50 -3.93 1.22 9.73
C THR A 50 -2.48 1.25 9.25
N ASP A 51 -1.59 0.49 9.89
CA ASP A 51 -0.19 0.36 9.50
C ASP A 51 -0.03 -0.28 8.13
N LYS A 52 -0.89 -1.24 7.79
CA LYS A 52 -0.92 -1.82 6.45
C LYS A 52 -1.34 -0.77 5.42
N ILE A 53 -2.40 -0.01 5.68
CA ILE A 53 -2.87 1.06 4.79
C ILE A 53 -1.79 2.12 4.57
N GLN A 54 -1.11 2.55 5.64
CA GLN A 54 -0.03 3.54 5.55
C GLN A 54 1.18 3.00 4.78
N ARG A 55 1.57 1.74 5.01
CA ARG A 55 2.63 1.08 4.24
C ARG A 55 2.27 0.98 2.76
N ASP A 56 1.06 0.52 2.45
CA ASP A 56 0.58 0.39 1.09
C ASP A 56 0.51 1.76 0.40
N GLU A 57 0.09 2.81 1.11
CA GLU A 57 0.10 4.18 0.60
C GLU A 57 1.50 4.73 0.35
N LYS A 58 2.45 4.45 1.23
CA LYS A 58 3.86 4.84 1.03
C LYS A 58 4.46 4.13 -0.17
N ILE A 59 4.30 2.80 -0.27
CA ILE A 59 4.75 2.01 -1.42
C ILE A 59 4.10 2.54 -2.70
N TRP A 60 2.82 2.89 -2.63
CA TRP A 60 2.08 3.46 -3.74
C TRP A 60 2.65 4.83 -4.19
N LEU A 61 2.94 5.73 -3.26
CA LEU A 61 3.57 7.02 -3.55
C LEU A 61 4.97 6.85 -4.17
N ASP A 62 5.75 5.92 -3.65
CA ASP A 62 7.09 5.66 -4.14
C ASP A 62 7.05 5.09 -5.56
N LYS A 63 6.17 4.13 -5.85
CA LYS A 63 5.93 3.62 -7.22
C LYS A 63 5.54 4.74 -8.19
N ARG A 64 4.64 5.63 -7.78
CA ARG A 64 4.21 6.77 -8.60
C ARG A 64 5.37 7.69 -8.97
N LYS A 65 6.26 7.97 -8.00
CA LYS A 65 7.46 8.79 -8.23
C LYS A 65 8.42 8.11 -9.19
N GLU A 66 8.63 6.80 -9.06
CA GLU A 66 9.49 6.04 -9.97
C GLU A 66 8.93 6.01 -11.40
N TYR A 67 7.62 5.78 -11.57
CA TYR A 67 6.98 5.85 -12.89
C TYR A 67 7.16 7.21 -13.55
N ALA A 68 7.01 8.29 -12.79
CA ALA A 68 7.22 9.65 -13.31
C ALA A 68 8.68 9.90 -13.73
N LYS A 69 9.65 9.42 -12.96
CA LYS A 69 11.09 9.53 -13.32
C LYS A 69 11.41 8.77 -14.61
N VAL A 70 10.90 7.55 -14.74
CA VAL A 70 11.10 6.73 -15.95
C VAL A 70 10.42 7.39 -17.15
N GLY A 71 9.17 7.85 -16.99
CA GLY A 71 8.45 8.59 -18.03
C GLY A 71 9.22 9.83 -18.49
N TYR A 72 9.75 10.63 -17.56
CA TYR A 72 10.56 11.80 -17.89
C TYR A 72 11.83 11.45 -18.67
N ALA A 73 12.53 10.36 -18.30
CA ALA A 73 13.71 9.91 -19.02
C ALA A 73 13.39 9.40 -20.44
N ILE A 74 12.22 8.79 -20.63
CA ILE A 74 11.73 8.42 -21.97
C ILE A 74 11.44 9.68 -22.78
N GLY A 75 10.75 10.67 -22.20
CA GLY A 75 10.52 11.97 -22.85
C GLY A 75 11.82 12.62 -23.32
N GLU A 76 12.86 12.62 -22.48
CA GLU A 76 14.18 13.12 -22.87
C GLU A 76 14.80 12.35 -24.06
N ILE A 77 14.60 11.03 -24.17
CA ILE A 77 15.06 10.25 -25.33
C ILE A 77 14.31 10.69 -26.60
N LEU A 78 12.99 10.91 -26.48
CA LEU A 78 12.14 11.32 -27.61
C LEU A 78 12.44 12.74 -28.10
N GLU A 79 12.92 13.63 -27.23
CA GLU A 79 13.29 15.01 -27.58
C GLU A 79 14.69 15.13 -28.21
N VAL A 80 15.52 14.09 -28.11
CA VAL A 80 16.88 14.11 -28.67
C VAL A 80 16.86 13.98 -30.19
N ASP A 81 17.59 14.86 -30.88
CA ASP A 81 17.86 14.73 -32.32
C ASP A 81 18.49 13.37 -32.64
N PRO A 82 17.88 12.54 -33.52
CA PRO A 82 18.40 11.23 -33.91
C PRO A 82 19.84 11.25 -34.44
N ASN A 83 20.26 12.38 -35.02
CA ASN A 83 21.61 12.53 -35.57
C ASN A 83 22.65 12.84 -34.49
N ASN A 84 22.23 13.27 -33.30
CA ASN A 84 23.10 13.60 -32.19
C ASN A 84 23.37 12.38 -31.30
N LYS A 85 24.26 11.51 -31.78
CA LYS A 85 24.64 10.25 -31.09
C LYS A 85 25.10 10.46 -29.65
N LEU A 86 25.83 11.56 -29.36
CA LEU A 86 26.33 11.84 -28.02
C LEU A 86 25.18 12.14 -27.04
N ALA A 87 24.23 12.99 -27.46
CA ALA A 87 23.05 13.31 -26.67
C ALA A 87 22.19 12.05 -26.45
N MET A 88 22.02 11.23 -27.49
CA MET A 88 21.28 9.98 -27.42
C MET A 88 21.90 9.00 -26.42
N LEU A 89 23.23 8.79 -26.48
CA LEU A 89 23.94 7.94 -25.51
C LEU A 89 23.87 8.47 -24.08
N LYS A 90 23.81 9.79 -23.88
CA LYS A 90 23.64 10.39 -22.55
C LYS A 90 22.23 10.12 -22.00
N ALA A 91 21.21 10.31 -22.83
CA ALA A 91 19.82 9.99 -22.49
C ALA A 91 19.65 8.48 -22.24
N ALA A 92 20.28 7.64 -23.08
CA ALA A 92 20.37 6.18 -22.93
C ALA A 92 20.86 5.75 -21.55
N LYS A 93 22.00 6.31 -21.13
CA LYS A 93 22.64 5.98 -19.87
C LYS A 93 21.75 6.34 -18.68
N LYS A 94 21.08 7.51 -18.75
CA LYS A 94 20.14 7.95 -17.73
C LYS A 94 18.93 7.04 -17.65
N PHE A 95 18.32 6.71 -18.79
CA PHE A 95 17.19 5.78 -18.85
C PHE A 95 17.57 4.39 -18.32
N ARG A 96 18.69 3.80 -18.77
CA ARG A 96 19.15 2.48 -18.30
C ARG A 96 19.35 2.44 -16.78
N SER A 97 19.93 3.50 -16.21
CA SER A 97 20.10 3.60 -14.75
C SER A 97 18.77 3.64 -14.01
N LEU A 98 17.77 4.34 -14.55
CA LEU A 98 16.43 4.43 -13.96
C LEU A 98 15.64 3.13 -14.16
N TYR A 99 15.76 2.49 -15.32
CA TYR A 99 15.12 1.20 -15.63
C TYR A 99 15.51 0.14 -14.60
N PHE A 100 16.81 -0.08 -14.35
CA PHE A 100 17.26 -1.08 -13.38
C PHE A 100 16.98 -0.70 -11.92
N GLY A 101 16.99 0.61 -11.60
CA GLY A 101 16.62 1.06 -10.26
C GLY A 101 15.11 0.89 -9.99
N ALA A 102 14.29 1.20 -10.99
CA ALA A 102 12.84 1.14 -10.89
C ALA A 102 12.32 -0.31 -11.01
N SER A 103 12.95 -1.17 -11.82
CA SER A 103 12.54 -2.58 -11.95
C SER A 103 12.61 -3.36 -10.65
N ILE A 104 13.53 -2.99 -9.74
CA ILE A 104 13.61 -3.57 -8.39
C ILE A 104 12.42 -3.14 -7.51
N LEU A 105 11.85 -1.95 -7.77
CA LEU A 105 10.79 -1.35 -6.95
C LEU A 105 9.38 -1.62 -7.51
N ILE A 106 9.29 -1.95 -8.80
CA ILE A 106 8.02 -2.10 -9.52
C ILE A 106 7.65 -3.58 -9.61
N ALA A 107 6.93 -4.07 -8.59
CA ALA A 107 6.22 -5.35 -8.65
C ALA A 107 4.88 -5.24 -9.44
N ASP A 108 4.86 -4.46 -10.53
CA ASP A 108 3.69 -4.29 -11.40
C ASP A 108 4.02 -4.95 -12.75
N GLU A 109 3.44 -6.12 -12.98
CA GLU A 109 3.74 -6.98 -14.13
C GLU A 109 3.49 -6.28 -15.47
N GLU A 110 2.40 -5.52 -15.57
CA GLU A 110 2.06 -4.81 -16.80
C GLU A 110 3.07 -3.71 -17.13
N VAL A 111 3.54 -2.99 -16.10
CA VAL A 111 4.60 -1.99 -16.23
C VAL A 111 5.91 -2.65 -16.64
N SER A 112 6.25 -3.77 -16.00
CA SER A 112 7.46 -4.52 -16.31
C SER A 112 7.49 -4.96 -17.77
N ILE A 113 6.41 -5.58 -18.27
CA ILE A 113 6.33 -6.05 -19.67
C ILE A 113 6.57 -4.90 -20.65
N LYS A 114 5.89 -3.76 -20.45
CA LYS A 114 6.02 -2.60 -21.34
C LYS A 114 7.39 -1.93 -21.24
N MET A 115 7.96 -1.84 -20.05
CA MET A 115 9.31 -1.32 -19.85
C MET A 115 10.36 -2.22 -20.52
N THR A 116 10.23 -3.54 -20.41
CA THR A 116 11.11 -4.49 -21.09
C THR A 116 11.02 -4.35 -22.60
N SER A 117 9.80 -4.30 -23.16
CA SER A 117 9.59 -4.14 -24.60
C SER A 117 10.25 -2.87 -25.13
N PHE A 118 10.07 -1.73 -24.46
CA PHE A 118 10.75 -0.50 -24.85
C PHE A 118 12.27 -0.60 -24.69
N TYR A 119 12.76 -1.23 -23.63
CA TYR A 119 14.19 -1.41 -23.42
C TYR A 119 14.83 -2.25 -24.53
N GLU A 120 14.17 -3.30 -25.02
CA GLU A 120 14.62 -4.13 -26.14
C GLU A 120 14.68 -3.31 -27.44
N THR A 121 13.61 -2.60 -27.79
CA THR A 121 13.59 -1.67 -28.95
C THR A 121 14.71 -0.63 -28.83
N PHE A 122 14.91 -0.10 -27.63
CA PHE A 122 15.94 0.88 -27.33
C PHE A 122 17.36 0.32 -27.49
N GLN A 123 17.63 -0.90 -26.98
CA GLN A 123 18.91 -1.56 -27.19
C GLN A 123 19.17 -1.81 -28.66
N ASN A 124 18.19 -2.33 -29.39
CA ASN A 124 18.31 -2.57 -30.82
C ASN A 124 18.65 -1.29 -31.58
N TYR A 125 18.02 -0.16 -31.22
CA TYR A 125 18.33 1.14 -31.81
C TYR A 125 19.75 1.64 -31.50
N VAL A 126 20.24 1.45 -30.27
CA VAL A 126 21.58 1.90 -29.86
C VAL A 126 22.69 1.02 -30.40
N ASP A 127 22.45 -0.30 -30.47
CA ASP A 127 23.42 -1.30 -30.93
C ASP A 127 23.45 -1.41 -32.46
N ASP A 128 22.36 -1.07 -33.15
CA ASP A 128 22.37 -0.95 -34.60
C ASP A 128 23.25 0.23 -35.03
N SER A 129 24.37 -0.09 -35.65
CA SER A 129 25.32 0.87 -36.22
C SER A 129 24.68 1.91 -37.16
N GLN A 130 23.51 1.60 -37.73
CA GLN A 130 22.78 2.47 -38.65
C GLN A 130 21.66 3.29 -37.99
N PHE A 131 21.32 3.08 -36.71
CA PHE A 131 20.22 3.77 -36.03
C PHE A 131 18.93 3.77 -36.87
N SER A 132 18.66 2.65 -37.56
CA SER A 132 17.80 2.64 -38.74
C SER A 132 16.30 2.78 -38.44
N ASP A 133 15.87 2.42 -37.24
CA ASP A 133 14.45 2.48 -36.85
C ASP A 133 14.17 3.36 -35.62
N TYR A 134 14.58 4.63 -35.71
CA TYR A 134 14.15 5.65 -34.74
C TYR A 134 12.61 5.78 -34.66
N SER A 135 11.92 5.50 -35.76
CA SER A 135 10.46 5.61 -35.85
C SER A 135 9.74 4.61 -34.94
N GLU A 136 10.24 3.39 -34.86
CA GLU A 136 9.73 2.36 -33.96
C GLU A 136 10.05 2.72 -32.50
N LEU A 137 11.26 3.24 -32.24
CA LEU A 137 11.64 3.70 -30.90
C LEU A 137 10.69 4.80 -30.39
N VAL A 138 10.37 5.79 -31.23
CA VAL A 138 9.45 6.87 -30.87
C VAL A 138 8.06 6.32 -30.54
N LYS A 139 7.52 5.44 -31.38
CA LYS A 139 6.20 4.84 -31.15
C LYS A 139 6.15 4.06 -29.84
N GLU A 140 7.14 3.22 -29.55
CA GLU A 140 7.16 2.47 -28.30
C GLU A 140 7.42 3.38 -27.09
N GLY A 141 8.25 4.41 -27.24
CA GLY A 141 8.49 5.42 -26.21
C GLY A 141 7.24 6.21 -25.87
N GLU A 142 6.49 6.70 -26.85
CA GLU A 142 5.21 7.40 -26.65
C GLU A 142 4.18 6.51 -25.95
N LYS A 143 4.03 5.26 -26.41
CA LYS A 143 3.12 4.28 -25.77
C LYS A 143 3.47 4.06 -24.30
N LEU A 144 4.75 3.87 -23.99
CA LEU A 144 5.21 3.65 -22.63
C LEU A 144 5.06 4.91 -21.78
N HIS A 145 5.43 6.07 -22.32
CA HIS A 145 5.28 7.37 -21.65
C HIS A 145 3.82 7.64 -21.28
N ASP A 146 2.90 7.48 -22.22
CA ASP A 146 1.46 7.63 -21.98
C ASP A 146 0.92 6.63 -20.97
N PHE A 147 1.38 5.37 -21.07
CA PHE A 147 0.99 4.34 -20.13
C PHE A 147 1.46 4.67 -18.71
N LEU A 148 2.72 5.07 -18.52
CA LEU A 148 3.27 5.43 -17.21
C LEU A 148 2.59 6.68 -16.66
N ASN A 149 2.31 7.68 -17.49
CA ASN A 149 1.56 8.87 -17.09
C ASN A 149 0.14 8.50 -16.64
N LYS A 150 -0.61 7.75 -17.46
CA LYS A 150 -1.95 7.26 -17.10
C LYS A 150 -1.92 6.39 -15.85
N ARG A 151 -0.94 5.51 -15.69
CA ARG A 151 -0.78 4.68 -14.49
C ARG A 151 -0.50 5.56 -13.28
N SER A 152 0.40 6.53 -13.38
CA SER A 152 0.70 7.47 -12.29
C SER A 152 -0.49 8.34 -11.88
N LEU A 153 -1.39 8.68 -12.82
CA LEU A 153 -2.59 9.50 -12.60
C LEU A 153 -3.78 8.67 -12.14
N GLY A 154 -4.10 7.57 -12.82
CA GLY A 154 -5.21 6.65 -12.54
C GLY A 154 -5.06 5.91 -11.21
N LEU A 155 -3.81 5.72 -10.77
CA LEU A 155 -3.52 5.27 -9.41
C LEU A 155 -4.05 6.23 -8.33
N GLY A 156 -4.24 7.52 -8.63
CA GLY A 156 -4.83 8.50 -7.70
C GLY A 156 -6.36 8.41 -7.59
N ASN A 157 -7.04 7.92 -8.65
CA ASN A 157 -8.50 7.89 -8.72
C ASN A 157 -9.11 6.59 -8.17
N SER A 158 -8.41 5.45 -8.23
CA SER A 158 -8.94 4.15 -7.78
C SER A 158 -9.27 4.07 -6.27
N LYS A 159 -8.65 4.92 -5.44
CA LYS A 159 -8.99 5.02 -4.00
C LYS A 159 -10.27 5.83 -3.72
N SER A 160 -10.69 6.72 -4.63
CA SER A 160 -11.92 7.52 -4.44
C SER A 160 -13.18 6.66 -4.64
N GLU A 161 -13.23 5.83 -5.67
CA GLU A 161 -14.39 4.96 -5.97
C GLU A 161 -14.62 3.85 -4.92
N LYS A 162 -13.55 3.35 -4.28
CA LYS A 162 -13.70 2.35 -3.20
C LYS A 162 -14.20 2.93 -1.88
N LYS A 163 -14.07 4.24 -1.65
CA LYS A 163 -14.58 4.91 -0.45
C LYS A 163 -16.08 5.16 -0.53
N ASP A 164 -16.59 5.45 -1.73
CA ASP A 164 -18.02 5.72 -1.94
C ASP A 164 -18.89 4.45 -2.01
N THR A 165 -18.34 3.35 -2.53
CA THR A 165 -19.05 2.06 -2.54
C THR A 165 -19.22 1.43 -1.14
N LYS A 166 -18.37 1.77 -0.16
CA LYS A 166 -18.51 1.32 1.22
C LYS A 166 -19.46 2.19 2.05
N LYS A 167 -19.75 3.43 1.61
CA LYS A 167 -20.69 4.35 2.27
C LYS A 167 -22.13 4.21 1.79
N SER A 168 -22.35 3.55 0.66
CA SER A 168 -23.67 3.30 0.06
C SER A 168 -24.34 1.99 0.54
N LYS A 169 -23.66 1.20 1.38
CA LYS A 169 -24.17 -0.08 1.93
C LYS A 169 -24.44 -0.06 3.44
N ASN A 170 -24.42 1.11 4.08
CA ASN A 170 -24.89 1.29 5.46
C ASN A 170 -26.08 2.24 5.50
#